data_AF-A0A965XWE3-F1
#
_entry.id   AF-A0A965XWE3-F1
#
_cell.length_a   1.000
_cell.length_b   1.000
_cell.length_c   1.000
_cell.angle_alpha   90.00
_cell.angle_beta   90.00
_cell.angle_gamma   90.00
#
_symmetry.space_group_name_H-M   'P 1'
#
loop_
_entity.id
_entity.type
_entity.pdbx_description
1 polymer ?
#
loop_
_entity_poly.entity_id
_entity_poly.type
_entity_poly.pdbx_seq_one_letter_code
_entity_poly.pdbx_strand_id
1 'polypeptide(L)'
;MAFKKGESGNPEGRPKGAKNRATHELRQWIGDFLTEKFPELKQGFEQLEPYQQWSIVEKLLQYSIPKMQAVSVEAMVEAETRALADLMVKAPEQAVDLLLKKLRESDENNE
;
A
#
# COMPACT_ATOMS: atom_id res chain seq x y z
N MET A 1 28.49 29.08 23.84
CA MET A 1 28.06 27.89 24.61
C MET A 1 27.33 26.97 23.65
N ALA A 2 27.84 25.75 23.45
CA ALA A 2 27.21 24.76 22.58
C ALA A 2 26.18 23.97 23.39
N PHE A 3 24.97 23.80 22.85
CA PHE A 3 23.92 23.00 23.49
C PHE A 3 24.37 21.55 23.64
N LYS A 4 24.31 21.01 24.87
CA LYS A 4 24.61 19.62 25.17
C LYS A 4 23.40 18.74 24.86
N LYS A 5 23.62 17.67 24.09
CA LYS A 5 22.58 16.70 23.71
C LYS A 5 22.00 16.05 24.98
N GLY A 6 20.68 16.18 25.17
CA GLY A 6 19.97 15.64 26.33
C GLY A 6 19.86 16.58 27.54
N GLU A 7 20.56 17.72 27.55
CA GLU A 7 20.53 18.68 28.67
C GLU A 7 19.83 20.01 28.33
N SER A 8 19.64 20.35 27.05
CA SER A 8 19.18 21.71 26.70
C SER A 8 17.84 21.76 25.96
N GLY A 9 16.96 22.63 26.45
CA GLY A 9 15.76 23.19 25.80
C GLY A 9 14.62 22.21 25.50
N ASN A 10 14.96 21.02 25.03
CA ASN A 10 14.06 19.90 24.81
C ASN A 10 14.84 18.57 24.95
N PRO A 11 14.99 18.05 26.18
CA PRO A 11 15.76 16.83 26.48
C PRO A 11 15.27 15.59 25.72
N GLU A 12 13.94 15.49 25.51
CA GLU A 12 13.30 14.37 24.82
C GLU A 12 13.28 14.56 23.29
N GLY A 13 13.72 15.71 22.80
CA GLY A 13 13.68 16.06 21.39
C GLY A 13 12.26 16.20 20.86
N ARG A 14 12.13 16.36 19.54
CA ARG A 14 10.81 16.40 18.91
C ARG A 14 10.17 15.00 19.03
N PRO A 15 8.93 14.88 19.54
CA PRO A 15 8.30 13.58 19.74
C PRO A 15 8.21 12.78 18.43
N LYS A 16 8.48 11.48 18.53
CA LYS A 16 8.47 10.57 17.37
C LYS A 16 7.06 10.53 16.76
N GLY A 17 6.95 10.89 15.49
CA GLY A 17 5.66 10.99 14.78
C GLY A 17 5.02 12.38 14.76
N ALA A 18 5.62 13.39 15.40
CA ALA A 18 5.12 14.76 15.33
C ALA A 18 5.15 15.28 13.88
N LYS A 19 3.98 15.43 13.26
CA LYS A 19 3.81 16.00 11.91
C LYS A 19 4.36 17.43 11.88
N ASN A 20 4.93 17.86 10.75
CA ASN A 20 5.40 19.23 10.58
C ASN A 20 4.21 20.19 10.69
N ARG A 21 4.28 21.18 11.59
CA ARG A 21 3.19 22.10 11.91
C ARG A 21 2.69 22.86 10.67
N ALA A 22 3.60 23.40 9.85
CA ALA A 22 3.24 24.07 8.61
C ALA A 22 2.51 23.14 7.63
N THR A 23 2.94 21.88 7.53
CA THR A 23 2.29 20.87 6.68
C THR A 23 0.95 20.38 7.25
N HIS A 24 0.74 20.50 8.56
CA HIS A 24 -0.53 20.21 9.21
C HIS A 24 -1.53 21.33 8.95
N GLU A 25 -1.13 22.58 9.21
CA GLU A 25 -1.94 23.78 8.98
C GLU A 25 -2.37 23.91 7.52
N LEU A 26 -1.45 23.66 6.57
CA LEU A 26 -1.80 23.65 5.14
C LEU A 26 -2.83 22.57 4.79
N ARG A 27 -2.68 21.35 5.32
CA ARG A 27 -3.64 20.26 5.05
C ARG A 27 -5.01 20.55 5.65
N GLN A 28 -5.03 21.14 6.85
CA GLN A 28 -6.26 21.55 7.49
C GLN A 28 -6.95 22.65 6.68
N TRP A 29 -6.22 23.68 6.29
CA TRP A 29 -6.75 24.75 5.42
C TRP A 29 -7.29 24.22 4.09
N ILE A 30 -6.58 23.30 3.43
CA ILE A 30 -7.07 22.66 2.19
C ILE A 30 -8.36 21.88 2.46
N GLY A 31 -8.43 21.13 3.57
CA GLY A 31 -9.64 20.38 3.95
C GLY A 31 -10.83 21.30 4.21
N ASP A 32 -10.62 22.38 4.95
CA ASP A 32 -11.65 23.37 5.27
C ASP A 32 -12.12 24.08 3.98
N PHE A 33 -11.19 24.52 3.13
CA PHE A 33 -11.50 25.12 1.83
C PHE A 33 -12.30 24.18 0.92
N LEU A 34 -11.90 22.91 0.79
CA LEU A 34 -12.62 21.93 -0.02
C LEU A 34 -14.03 21.67 0.53
N THR A 35 -14.19 21.65 1.85
CA THR A 35 -15.49 21.47 2.51
C THR A 35 -16.40 22.67 2.27
N GLU A 36 -15.86 23.88 2.41
CA GLU A 36 -16.58 25.13 2.15
C GLU A 36 -17.04 25.24 0.69
N LYS A 37 -16.20 24.80 -0.26
CA LYS A 37 -16.48 24.87 -1.70
C LYS A 37 -17.29 23.70 -2.24
N PHE A 38 -17.49 22.65 -1.44
CA PHE A 38 -18.25 21.48 -1.85
C PHE A 38 -19.69 21.79 -2.31
N PRO A 39 -20.45 22.68 -1.65
CA PRO A 39 -21.79 23.08 -2.10
C PRO A 39 -21.77 23.82 -3.45
N GLU A 40 -20.81 24.72 -3.68
CA GLU A 40 -20.63 25.43 -4.95
C GLU A 40 -20.27 24.45 -6.08
N LEU A 41 -19.38 23.49 -5.82
CA LEU A 41 -19.03 22.42 -6.76
C LEU A 41 -20.24 21.57 -7.13
N LYS A 42 -21.12 21.28 -6.17
CA LYS A 42 -22.37 20.54 -6.42
C LYS A 42 -23.32 21.33 -7.32
N GLN A 43 -23.51 22.62 -7.08
CA GLN A 43 -24.34 23.47 -7.94
C GLN A 43 -23.73 23.62 -9.34
N GLY A 44 -22.41 23.80 -9.43
CA GLY A 44 -21.71 23.86 -10.70
C GLY A 44 -21.81 22.56 -11.50
N PHE A 45 -21.86 21.40 -10.82
CA PHE A 45 -21.99 20.10 -11.47
C PHE A 45 -23.24 19.98 -12.35
N GLU A 46 -24.37 20.51 -11.88
CA GLU A 46 -25.64 20.51 -12.64
C GLU A 46 -25.58 21.41 -13.88
N GLN A 47 -24.67 22.37 -13.91
CA GLN A 47 -24.48 23.31 -15.02
C GLN A 47 -23.47 22.81 -16.08
N LEU A 48 -22.80 21.68 -15.81
CA LEU A 48 -21.85 21.08 -16.75
C LEU A 48 -22.55 20.38 -17.90
N GLU A 49 -21.86 20.30 -19.03
CA GLU A 49 -22.30 19.47 -20.15
C GLU A 49 -22.38 17.99 -19.75
N PRO A 50 -23.33 17.19 -20.28
CA PRO A 50 -23.53 15.81 -19.86
C PRO A 50 -22.25 14.96 -19.88
N TYR A 51 -21.41 15.14 -20.90
CA TYR A 51 -20.14 14.42 -20.99
C TYR A 51 -19.16 14.78 -19.84
N GLN A 52 -19.11 16.05 -19.45
CA GLN A 52 -18.24 16.51 -18.35
C GLN A 52 -18.70 15.94 -17.01
N GLN A 53 -20.01 15.88 -16.79
CA GLN A 53 -20.60 15.23 -15.61
C GLN A 53 -20.16 13.77 -15.52
N TRP A 54 -20.35 13.01 -16.59
CA TRP A 54 -19.95 11.60 -16.64
C TRP A 54 -18.44 11.39 -16.49
N SER A 55 -17.60 12.27 -17.06
CA SER A 55 -16.15 12.19 -16.90
C SER A 55 -15.69 12.43 -15.46
N ILE A 56 -16.31 13.37 -14.75
CA ILE A 56 -16.03 13.61 -13.33
C ILE A 56 -16.47 12.40 -12.51
N VAL A 57 -17.66 11.86 -12.76
CA VAL A 57 -18.16 10.66 -12.08
C VAL A 57 -17.22 9.47 -12.32
N GLU A 58 -16.78 9.23 -13.55
CA GLU A 58 -15.80 8.19 -13.89
C GLU A 58 -14.49 8.33 -13.09
N LYS A 59 -13.97 9.55 -12.95
CA LYS A 59 -12.77 9.83 -12.15
C LYS A 59 -12.99 9.57 -10.66
N LEU A 60 -14.16 9.93 -10.13
CA LEU A 60 -14.51 9.68 -8.73
C LEU A 60 -14.71 8.19 -8.43
N LEU A 61 -15.28 7.43 -9.38
CA LEU A 61 -15.46 5.98 -9.25
C LEU A 61 -14.13 5.24 -9.01
N GLN A 62 -13.01 5.75 -9.52
CA GLN A 62 -11.68 5.16 -9.31
C GLN A 62 -11.23 5.18 -7.84
N TYR A 63 -11.79 6.09 -7.04
CA TYR A 63 -11.49 6.22 -5.62
C TYR A 63 -12.55 5.55 -4.74
N SER A 64 -13.76 5.30 -5.26
CA SER A 64 -14.85 4.63 -4.52
C SER A 64 -14.93 3.13 -4.77
N ILE A 65 -14.51 2.66 -5.95
CA ILE A 65 -14.53 1.25 -6.32
C ILE A 65 -13.08 0.77 -6.40
N PRO A 66 -12.68 -0.24 -5.61
CA PRO A 66 -11.38 -0.86 -5.77
C PRO A 66 -11.22 -1.36 -7.21
N LYS A 67 -10.33 -0.76 -7.98
CA LYS A 67 -9.94 -1.34 -9.27
C LYS A 67 -9.23 -2.65 -8.96
N MET A 68 -9.67 -3.74 -9.59
CA MET A 68 -8.96 -5.01 -9.53
C MET A 68 -7.56 -4.76 -10.09
N GLN A 69 -6.55 -4.69 -9.21
CA GLN A 69 -5.18 -4.52 -9.66
C GLN A 69 -4.80 -5.77 -10.45
N ALA A 70 -4.16 -5.59 -11.60
CA ALA A 70 -3.52 -6.71 -12.27
C ALA A 70 -2.55 -7.34 -11.25
N VAL A 71 -2.72 -8.63 -10.97
CA VAL A 71 -1.78 -9.36 -10.12
C VAL A 71 -0.43 -9.27 -10.83
N SER A 72 0.55 -8.64 -10.18
CA SER A 72 1.88 -8.55 -10.77
C SER A 72 2.50 -9.94 -10.83
N VAL A 73 3.43 -10.17 -11.77
CA VAL A 73 4.11 -11.46 -11.90
C VAL A 73 4.80 -11.83 -10.58
N GLU A 74 5.36 -10.84 -9.90
CA GLU A 74 6.01 -10.99 -8.59
C GLU A 74 5.01 -11.45 -7.52
N ALA A 75 3.80 -10.88 -7.50
CA ALA A 75 2.75 -11.28 -6.58
C ALA A 75 2.24 -12.70 -6.85
N MET A 76 2.21 -13.14 -8.12
CA MET A 76 1.88 -14.54 -8.47
C MET A 76 2.95 -15.50 -7.97
N VAL A 77 4.23 -15.20 -8.22
CA VAL A 77 5.37 -16.03 -7.76
C VAL A 77 5.42 -16.09 -6.23
N GLU A 78 5.17 -14.98 -5.54
CA GLU A 78 5.13 -14.96 -4.07
C GLU A 78 3.98 -15.80 -3.51
N ALA A 79 2.81 -15.78 -4.17
CA ALA A 79 1.68 -16.61 -3.79
C ALA A 79 1.96 -18.12 -4.00
N GLU A 80 2.55 -18.49 -5.13
CA GLU A 80 2.95 -19.88 -5.42
C GLU A 80 4.02 -20.37 -4.45
N THR A 81 5.07 -19.58 -4.21
CA THR A 81 6.14 -19.94 -3.27
C THR A 81 5.64 -20.10 -1.84
N ARG A 82 4.72 -19.24 -1.38
CA ARG A 82 4.06 -19.40 -0.07
C ARG A 82 3.22 -20.67 -0.01
N ALA A 83 2.44 -20.97 -1.06
CA ALA A 83 1.64 -22.20 -1.10
C ALA A 83 2.52 -23.47 -1.07
N LEU A 84 3.65 -23.45 -1.79
CA LEU A 84 4.64 -24.53 -1.75
C LEU A 84 5.27 -24.69 -0.37
N ALA A 85 5.67 -23.59 0.28
CA ALA A 85 6.22 -23.62 1.63
C ALA A 85 5.21 -24.20 2.65
N ASP A 86 3.94 -23.81 2.56
CA ASP A 86 2.87 -24.35 3.40
C ASP A 86 2.68 -25.85 3.20
N LEU A 87 2.79 -26.34 1.96
CA LEU A 87 2.73 -27.77 1.66
C LEU A 87 3.92 -28.51 2.25
N MET A 88 5.13 -27.93 2.20
CA MET A 88 6.33 -28.54 2.81
C MET A 88 6.21 -28.67 4.33
N VAL A 89 5.60 -27.68 5.00
CA VAL A 89 5.38 -27.70 6.45
C VAL A 89 4.30 -28.71 6.86
N LYS A 90 3.26 -28.87 6.02
CA LYS A 90 2.14 -29.80 6.29
C LYS A 90 2.40 -31.21 5.78
N ALA A 91 3.38 -31.40 4.90
CA ALA A 91 3.73 -32.70 4.37
C ALA A 91 4.30 -33.61 5.47
N PRO A 92 3.96 -34.91 5.48
CA PRO A 92 4.60 -35.86 6.36
C PRO A 92 6.10 -35.96 6.01
N GLU A 93 6.97 -36.11 7.01
CA GLU A 93 8.44 -36.16 6.84
C GLU A 93 8.87 -37.18 5.77
N GLN A 94 8.15 -38.30 5.67
CA GLN A 94 8.39 -39.36 4.67
C GLN A 94 8.24 -38.86 3.22
N ALA A 95 7.34 -37.92 2.96
CA ALA A 95 7.16 -37.35 1.62
C ALA A 95 8.31 -36.39 1.26
N VAL A 96 8.84 -35.66 2.24
CA VAL A 96 10.00 -34.78 2.06
C VAL A 96 11.25 -35.60 1.72
N ASP A 97 11.45 -36.72 2.42
CA ASP A 97 12.57 -37.63 2.18
C ASP A 97 12.52 -38.28 0.79
N LEU A 98 11.33 -38.69 0.34
CA LEU A 98 11.13 -39.24 -1.00
C LEU A 98 11.36 -38.21 -2.10
N LEU A 99 11.00 -36.95 -1.87
CA LEU A 99 11.27 -35.85 -2.80
C LEU A 99 12.77 -35.56 -2.90
N LEU A 100 13.48 -35.52 -1.76
CA LEU A 100 14.94 -35.37 -1.72
C LEU A 100 15.65 -36.50 -2.46
N LYS A 101 15.17 -37.74 -2.30
CA LYS A 101 15.71 -38.90 -3.01
C LYS A 101 15.52 -38.77 -4.52
N LYS A 102 14.32 -38.40 -4.97
CA LYS A 102 14.03 -38.21 -6.41
C LYS A 102 14.82 -37.07 -7.04
N LEU A 103 15.09 -35.99 -6.31
CA LEU A 103 15.88 -34.86 -6.82
C LEU A 103 17.33 -35.29 -7.10
N ARG A 104 17.93 -36.05 -6.18
CA ARG A 104 19.28 -36.62 -6.39
C ARG A 104 19.31 -37.58 -7.57
N GLU A 105 18.31 -38.44 -7.70
CA GLU A 105 18.19 -39.36 -8.84
C GLU A 105 17.98 -38.61 -10.16
N SER A 106 17.33 -37.44 -10.17
CA SER A 106 17.18 -36.63 -11.38
C SER A 106 18.45 -35.87 -11.75
N ASP A 107 19.22 -35.41 -10.77
CA ASP A 107 20.51 -34.73 -11.02
C ASP A 107 21.56 -35.74 -11.53
N GLU A 108 21.59 -36.95 -10.97
CA GLU A 108 22.49 -38.04 -11.42
C GLU A 108 22.14 -38.60 -12.81
N ASN A 109 20.89 -38.46 -13.27
CA ASN A 109 20.45 -38.89 -14.61
C ASN A 109 20.60 -37.79 -15.68
N ASN A 110 21.01 -36.58 -15.30
CA ASN A 110 21.17 -35.43 -16.19
C ASN A 110 22.65 -35.04 -16.39
N GLU A 111 23.58 -35.80 -15.81
CA GLU A 111 25.01 -35.91 -16.18
C GLU A 111 25.25 -37.11 -17.10
#